data_AF-A0A6N7I3Y1-F1
#
_entry.id   AF-A0A6N7I3Y1-F1
#
_cell.length_a   1.000
_cell.length_b   1.000
_cell.length_c   1.000
_cell.angle_alpha   90.00
_cell.angle_beta   90.00
_cell.angle_gamma   90.00
#
_symmetry.space_group_name_H-M   'P 1'
#
loop_
_entity.id
_entity.type
_entity.pdbx_description
1 polymer ?
#
loop_
_entity_poly.entity_id
_entity_poly.type
_entity_poly.pdbx_seq_one_letter_code
_entity_poly.pdbx_strand_id
1 'polypeptide(L)' 'TTLRNMCLLCRAHHALIHNSHWHIRMAPDGHPEFLPPEILDPERQPRRNTLHTQLAFQDTKT' A
#
# COMPACT_ATOMS: atom_id res chain seq x y z
N THR A 1 10.80 15.60 -6.50
CA THR A 1 9.71 14.81 -5.90
C THR A 1 9.12 13.88 -6.94
N THR A 2 9.13 12.57 -6.70
CA THR A 2 8.45 11.58 -7.55
C THR A 2 7.01 11.43 -7.05
N LEU A 3 6.00 11.79 -7.84
CA LEU A 3 4.59 11.68 -7.42
C LEU A 3 4.05 10.23 -7.43
N ARG A 4 4.84 9.28 -7.95
CA ARG A 4 4.43 7.88 -8.18
C ARG A 4 4.49 6.99 -6.93
N ASN A 5 4.98 7.49 -5.80
CA ASN A 5 5.16 6.72 -4.56
C ASN A 5 4.18 7.12 -3.45
N MET A 6 3.03 7.67 -3.81
CA MET A 6 2.03 8.17 -2.86
C MET A 6 0.74 7.36 -2.96
N CYS A 7 0.01 7.30 -1.85
CA CYS A 7 -1.32 6.73 -1.80
C CYS A 7 -2.26 7.62 -0.97
N LEU A 8 -3.54 7.59 -1.28
CA LEU A 8 -4.56 8.33 -0.53
C LEU A 8 -5.14 7.44 0.56
N LEU A 9 -5.24 7.99 1.76
CA LEU A 9 -5.85 7.36 2.92
C LEU A 9 -6.93 8.25 3.50
N CYS A 10 -7.98 7.64 4.06
CA CYS A 10 -8.94 8.39 4.87
C CYS A 10 -8.26 8.89 6.16
N ARG A 11 -8.84 9.89 6.81
CA ARG A 11 -8.28 10.53 8.01
C ARG A 11 -7.86 9.53 9.09
N ALA A 12 -8.69 8.52 9.36
CA ALA A 12 -8.42 7.52 10.40
C ALA A 12 -7.19 6.67 10.05
N HIS A 13 -7.11 6.16 8.82
CA HIS A 13 -5.96 5.37 8.38
C HIS A 13 -4.70 6.22 8.21
N HIS A 14 -4.82 7.49 7.83
CA HIS A 14 -3.67 8.41 7.84
C HIS A 14 -3.09 8.55 9.24
N ALA A 15 -3.93 8.81 10.25
CA ALA A 15 -3.49 8.93 11.63
C ALA A 15 -2.86 7.61 12.13
N LEU A 16 -3.45 6.46 11.80
CA LEU A 16 -2.91 5.16 12.17
C LEU A 16 -1.52 4.96 11.58
N ILE A 17 -1.34 5.14 10.27
CA ILE A 17 -0.06 4.93 9.58
C ILE A 17 1.02 5.84 10.16
N HIS A 18 0.71 7.11 10.45
CA HIS A 18 1.70 8.05 10.99
C HIS A 18 2.12 7.77 12.44
N ASN A 19 1.26 7.15 13.25
CA ASN A 19 1.46 7.03 14.69
C ASN A 19 1.63 5.57 15.16
N SER A 20 2.01 4.67 14.25
CA SER A 20 2.17 3.25 14.57
C SER A 20 3.31 2.63 13.76
N HIS A 21 3.52 1.32 13.94
CA HIS A 21 4.55 0.56 13.22
C HIS A 21 4.09 0.01 11.87
N TRP A 22 2.93 0.46 11.37
CA TRP A 22 2.53 0.16 10.01
C TRP A 22 3.44 0.87 9.00
N HIS A 23 3.76 0.18 7.91
CA HIS A 23 4.56 0.75 6.82
C HIS A 23 3.84 0.63 5.49
N ILE A 24 4.13 1.57 4.58
CA ILE A 24 3.63 1.54 3.20
C ILE A 24 4.84 1.47 2.27
N ARG A 25 4.78 0.57 1.28
CA ARG A 25 5.73 0.58 0.15
C ARG A 25 4.98 0.43 -1.17
N MET A 26 5.63 0.84 -2.25
CA MET A 26 5.17 0.51 -3.60
C MET A 26 5.66 -0.88 -3.94
N ALA A 27 4.76 -1.76 -4.38
CA ALA A 27 5.15 -3.08 -4.86
C ALA A 27 5.57 -3.04 -6.35
N PRO A 28 6.07 -4.15 -6.91
CA PRO A 28 6.54 -4.21 -8.30
C PRO A 28 5.48 -3.82 -9.35
N ASP A 29 4.20 -3.96 -9.03
CA ASP A 29 3.07 -3.58 -9.90
C ASP A 29 2.68 -2.10 -9.79
N GLY A 30 3.48 -1.29 -9.09
CA GLY A 30 3.25 0.14 -8.95
C GLY A 30 2.09 0.52 -8.03
N HIS A 31 1.54 -0.42 -7.25
CA HIS A 31 0.47 -0.14 -6.28
C HIS A 31 1.00 -0.19 -4.84
N PRO A 32 0.42 0.60 -3.92
CA PRO A 32 0.81 0.59 -2.52
C PRO A 32 0.38 -0.71 -1.83
N GLU A 33 1.25 -1.21 -0.94
CA GLU A 33 0.93 -2.28 -0.01
C GLU A 33 1.34 -1.91 1.41
N PHE A 34 0.60 -2.48 2.37
CA PHE A 34 0.67 -2.13 3.78
C PHE A 34 1.28 -3.29 4.56
N LEU A 35 2.39 -3.03 5.24
CA LEU A 35 3.05 -4.00 6.09
C LEU A 35 2.59 -3.79 7.54
N PRO A 36 1.96 -4.80 8.17
CA PRO A 36 1.54 -4.69 9.56
C PRO A 36 2.74 -4.61 10.51
N PRO A 37 2.52 -4.12 11.74
CA PRO A 37 3.40 -4.33 12.89
C PRO A 37 3.62 -5.83 13.16
N GLU A 38 4.80 -6.18 13.65
CA GLU A 38 5.18 -7.57 13.98
C GLU A 38 4.23 -8.22 15.01
N ILE A 39 3.70 -7.42 15.94
CA ILE A 39 2.73 -7.91 16.94
C ILE A 39 1.41 -8.40 16.32
N LEU A 40 1.04 -7.87 15.15
CA LEU A 40 -0.14 -8.28 14.40
C LEU A 40 0.16 -9.43 13.44
N ASP A 41 1.37 -9.46 12.90
CA ASP A 41 1.85 -10.47 11.97
C ASP A 41 3.39 -10.47 11.98
N PRO A 42 4.03 -11.47 12.62
CA PRO A 42 5.49 -11.53 12.71
C PRO A 42 6.20 -11.56 11.36
N GLU A 43 5.58 -12.16 10.35
CA GLU A 43 6.12 -12.24 8.98
C GLU A 43 5.86 -10.96 8.18
N ARG A 44 5.06 -10.04 8.75
CA ARG A 44 4.68 -8.75 8.17
C ARG A 44 4.14 -8.89 6.76
N GLN A 45 3.29 -9.88 6.52
CA GLN A 45 2.78 -10.19 5.19
C GLN A 45 2.08 -8.96 4.59
N PRO A 46 2.45 -8.54 3.36
CA PRO A 46 1.87 -7.35 2.75
C PRO A 46 0.36 -7.48 2.57
N ARG A 47 -0.36 -6.43 2.96
CA ARG A 47 -1.81 -6.33 2.83
C ARG A 47 -2.18 -5.28 1.78
N ARG A 48 -3.28 -5.54 1.07
CA ARG A 48 -3.83 -4.64 0.05
C ARG A 48 -5.32 -4.50 0.19
N ASN A 49 -5.83 -3.35 -0.22
CA ASN A 49 -7.26 -3.17 -0.40
C ASN A 49 -7.71 -3.97 -1.64
N THR A 50 -8.54 -5.00 -1.44
CA THR A 50 -9.08 -5.84 -2.52
C THR A 50 -10.36 -5.28 -3.15
N LEU A 51 -10.93 -4.19 -2.61
CA LEU A 51 -12.14 -3.57 -3.15
C LEU A 51 -11.90 -2.80 -4.45
N HIS A 52 -10.67 -2.32 -4.66
CA HIS A 52 -10.25 -1.60 -5.86
C HIS A 52 -9.12 -2.35 -6.55
N THR A 53 -9.28 -3.68 -6.72
CA THR A 53 -8.40 -4.43 -7.60
C THR A 53 -8.56 -3.87 -9.01
N GLN A 54 -7.54 -3.15 -9.46
CA GLN A 54 -7.46 -2.68 -10.83
C GLN A 54 -7.42 -3.91 -11.73
N LEU A 55 -8.46 -4.11 -12.55
CA LEU A 55 -8.37 -4.98 -13.73
C LEU A 55 -7.08 -4.57 -14.45
N ALA A 56 -6.18 -5.52 -14.67
CA ALA A 56 -4.85 -5.24 -15.19
C ALA A 56 -4.92 -4.25 -16.36
N PHE A 57 -4.47 -3.01 -16.13
CA PHE A 57 -4.17 -2.11 -17.23
C PHE A 57 -2.96 -2.71 -17.92
N GLN A 58 -3.23 -3.51 -18.97
CA GLN A 58 -2.22 -3.92 -19.91
C GLN A 58 -1.79 -2.66 -20.65
N ASP A 59 -0.70 -2.04 -20.20
CA ASP A 59 0.04 -1.11 -21.04
C ASP A 59 0.76 -1.94 -22.13
N THR A 60 -0.01 -2.48 -23.07
CA THR A 60 0.51 -2.76 -24.41
C THR A 60 0.70 -1.41 -25.08
N LYS A 61 1.92 -0.87 -25.06
CA LYS A 61 2.36 0.08 -26.06
C LYS A 61 3.85 -0.11 -26.36
N THR A 62 4.04 -0.72 -27.53
CA THR A 62 5.10 -0.59 -28.56
C THR A 62 6.51 -0.21 -28.12
#